data_AF-A0A970MEZ4-F1
#
_entry.id   AF-A0A970MEZ4-F1
#
_cell.length_a   1.000
_cell.length_b   1.000
_cell.length_c   1.000
_cell.angle_alpha   90.00
_cell.angle_beta   90.00
_cell.angle_gamma   90.00
#
_symmetry.space_group_name_H-M   'P 1'
#
loop_
_entity.id
_entity.type
_entity.pdbx_description
1 polymer ?
#
loop_
_entity_poly.entity_id
_entity_poly.type
_entity_poly.pdbx_seq_one_letter_code
_entity_poly.pdbx_strand_id
1 'polypeptide(L)'
;MMTEKDMVNDYLNSLKSSLTGYANAISETSNPELRRTFQQMRDADEERQQRLAQYATQKGYYQPASQAQPNQIQQVFTQLQGGGQQQGQQGMQNSQNMRM
;
A
#
# COMPACT_ATOMS: atom_id res chain seq x y z
N MET A 1 23.03 -25.05 -9.83
CA MET A 1 22.80 -25.22 -8.38
C MET A 1 22.11 -23.96 -7.89
N MET A 2 21.01 -24.08 -7.15
CA MET A 2 20.28 -22.92 -6.63
C MET A 2 21.11 -22.24 -5.56
N THR A 3 21.37 -20.93 -5.71
CA THR A 3 22.14 -20.17 -4.73
C THR A 3 21.26 -19.67 -3.60
N GLU A 4 21.87 -19.27 -2.47
CA GLU A 4 21.13 -18.60 -1.39
C GLU A 4 20.42 -17.33 -1.90
N LYS A 5 21.04 -16.59 -2.82
CA LYS A 5 20.44 -15.41 -3.44
C LYS A 5 19.18 -15.75 -4.22
N ASP A 6 19.19 -16.85 -4.98
CA ASP A 6 18.00 -17.34 -5.70
C ASP A 6 16.92 -17.77 -4.70
N MET A 7 17.34 -18.54 -3.67
CA MET A 7 16.68 -18.78 -2.38
C MET A 7 15.77 -17.65 -1.91
N VAL A 8 16.46 -16.56 -1.57
CA VAL A 8 15.89 -15.39 -0.93
C VAL A 8 15.02 -14.60 -1.88
N ASN A 9 15.43 -14.46 -3.15
CA ASN A 9 14.64 -13.72 -4.14
C ASN A 9 13.33 -14.42 -4.49
N ASP A 10 13.35 -15.75 -4.63
CA ASP A 10 12.14 -16.53 -4.88
C ASP A 10 11.17 -16.42 -3.70
N TYR A 11 11.67 -16.49 -2.47
CA TYR A 11 10.82 -16.34 -1.31
C TYR A 11 10.26 -14.90 -1.17
N LEU A 12 11.07 -13.87 -1.44
CA LEU A 12 10.61 -12.47 -1.51
C LEU A 12 9.51 -12.27 -2.56
N ASN A 13 9.60 -12.95 -3.70
CA ASN A 13 8.60 -12.87 -4.76
C ASN A 13 7.32 -13.62 -4.40
N SER A 14 7.45 -14.78 -3.75
CA SER A 14 6.32 -15.53 -3.21
C SER A 14 5.51 -14.71 -2.21
N LEU A 15 6.19 -14.06 -1.25
CA LEU A 15 5.55 -13.18 -0.26
C LEU A 15 4.80 -12.00 -0.93
N LYS A 16 5.39 -11.33 -1.94
CA LYS A 16 4.69 -10.27 -2.71
C LYS A 16 3.42 -10.77 -3.39
N SER A 17 3.48 -11.98 -3.96
CA SER A 17 2.32 -12.62 -4.58
C SER A 17 1.23 -12.89 -3.54
N SER A 18 1.59 -13.49 -2.39
CA SER A 18 0.66 -13.73 -1.28
C SER A 18 0.00 -12.46 -0.78
N LEU A 19 0.77 -11.39 -0.56
CA LEU A 19 0.25 -10.10 -0.11
C LEU A 19 -0.81 -9.53 -1.09
N THR A 20 -0.56 -9.64 -2.39
CA THR A 20 -1.51 -9.24 -3.43
C THR A 20 -2.76 -10.13 -3.41
N GLY A 21 -2.59 -11.44 -3.27
CA GLY A 21 -3.68 -12.40 -3.14
C GLY A 21 -4.58 -12.12 -1.93
N TYR A 22 -3.98 -11.84 -0.77
CA TYR A 22 -4.75 -11.47 0.42
C TYR A 22 -5.50 -10.16 0.25
N ALA A 23 -4.91 -9.15 -0.38
CA ALA A 23 -5.60 -7.88 -0.63
C ALA A 23 -6.88 -8.09 -1.46
N ASN A 24 -6.80 -8.88 -2.54
CA ASN A 24 -7.96 -9.22 -3.36
C ASN A 24 -9.00 -10.01 -2.54
N ALA A 25 -8.58 -11.08 -1.86
CA ALA A 25 -9.47 -11.90 -1.05
C ALA A 25 -10.17 -11.11 0.08
N ILE A 26 -9.45 -10.22 0.76
CA ILE A 26 -10.01 -9.31 1.77
C ILE A 26 -11.06 -8.41 1.13
N SER A 27 -10.81 -7.85 -0.06
CA SER A 27 -11.77 -6.94 -0.70
C SER A 27 -13.08 -7.64 -1.09
N GLU A 28 -13.01 -8.89 -1.54
CA GLU A 28 -14.14 -9.63 -2.11
C GLU A 28 -14.90 -10.49 -1.09
N THR A 29 -14.30 -10.85 0.04
CA THR A 29 -14.93 -11.80 0.98
C THR A 29 -16.09 -11.19 1.77
N SER A 30 -17.27 -11.82 1.73
CA SER A 30 -18.44 -11.39 2.49
C SER A 30 -18.46 -11.91 3.94
N ASN A 31 -17.67 -12.95 4.25
CA ASN A 31 -17.62 -13.53 5.58
C ASN A 31 -16.66 -12.72 6.49
N PRO A 32 -17.14 -12.12 7.60
CA PRO A 32 -16.32 -11.27 8.45
C PRO A 32 -15.18 -12.00 9.18
N GLU A 33 -15.39 -13.26 9.57
CA GLU A 33 -14.38 -14.05 10.26
C GLU A 33 -13.26 -14.44 9.29
N LEU A 34 -13.62 -14.92 8.10
CA LEU A 34 -12.66 -15.22 7.05
C LEU A 34 -11.87 -13.98 6.63
N ARG A 35 -12.52 -12.82 6.55
CA ARG A 35 -11.86 -11.53 6.31
C ARG A 35 -10.79 -11.24 7.34
N ARG A 36 -11.10 -11.43 8.63
CA ARG A 36 -10.15 -11.23 9.73
C ARG A 36 -8.96 -12.18 9.62
N THR A 37 -9.20 -13.43 9.27
CA THR A 37 -8.13 -14.41 9.06
C THR A 37 -7.18 -13.98 7.94
N PHE A 38 -7.69 -13.56 6.78
CA PHE A 38 -6.83 -13.05 5.71
C PHE A 38 -6.04 -11.80 6.10
N GLN A 39 -6.62 -10.90 6.88
CA GLN A 39 -5.91 -9.74 7.41
C GLN A 39 -4.74 -10.18 8.30
N GLN A 40 -4.96 -11.09 9.25
CA GLN A 40 -3.89 -11.61 10.11
C GLN A 40 -2.77 -12.30 9.32
N MET A 41 -3.12 -13.09 8.30
CA MET A 41 -2.13 -13.74 7.44
C MET A 41 -1.31 -12.72 6.66
N ARG A 42 -1.97 -11.72 6.06
CA ARG A 42 -1.32 -10.63 5.33
C ARG A 42 -0.37 -9.86 6.23
N ASP A 43 -0.81 -9.49 7.44
CA ASP A 43 0.00 -8.72 8.37
C ASP A 43 1.25 -9.52 8.82
N ALA A 44 1.11 -10.84 9.04
CA ALA A 44 2.24 -11.72 9.33
C ALA A 44 3.22 -11.87 8.16
N ASP A 45 2.71 -11.97 6.93
CA ASP A 45 3.56 -12.04 5.73
C ASP A 45 4.24 -10.71 5.42
N GLU A 46 3.63 -9.57 5.75
CA GLU A 46 4.26 -8.26 5.65
C GLU A 46 5.45 -8.15 6.62
N GLU A 47 5.29 -8.63 7.85
CA GLU A 47 6.39 -8.68 8.82
C GLU A 47 7.54 -9.57 8.33
N ARG A 48 7.22 -10.74 7.74
CA ARG A 48 8.21 -11.64 7.12
C ARG A 48 8.92 -10.97 5.94
N GLN A 49 8.17 -10.30 5.07
CA GLN A 49 8.68 -9.57 3.92
C GLN A 49 9.68 -8.50 4.37
N GLN A 50 9.36 -7.73 5.41
CA GLN A 50 10.25 -6.70 5.94
C GLN A 50 11.56 -7.30 6.48
N ARG A 51 11.49 -8.34 7.32
CA ARG A 51 12.69 -9.00 7.86
C ARG A 51 13.56 -9.61 6.77
N LEU A 52 12.94 -10.29 5.80
CA LEU A 52 13.66 -10.93 4.70
C LEU A 52 14.30 -9.90 3.76
N ALA A 53 13.62 -8.79 3.47
CA ALA A 53 14.17 -7.71 2.66
C ALA A 53 15.38 -7.05 3.35
N GLN A 54 15.33 -6.84 4.67
CA GLN A 54 16.48 -6.35 5.44
C GLN A 54 17.65 -7.33 5.38
N TYR A 55 17.39 -8.63 5.58
CA TYR A 55 18.40 -9.68 5.45
C TYR A 55 19.05 -9.68 4.06
N ALA A 56 18.22 -9.67 3.01
CA ALA A 56 18.66 -9.66 1.63
C ALA A 56 19.48 -8.40 1.29
N THR A 57 19.12 -7.26 1.87
CA THR A 57 19.86 -6.00 1.71
C THR A 57 21.24 -6.09 2.35
N GLN A 58 21.34 -6.58 3.59
CA GLN A 58 22.62 -6.76 4.30
C GLN A 58 23.57 -7.71 3.57
N LYS A 59 23.02 -8.72 2.88
CA LYS A 59 23.78 -9.68 2.06
C LYS A 59 24.10 -9.17 0.65
N GLY A 60 23.58 -8.02 0.25
CA GLY A 60 23.72 -7.50 -1.12
C GLY A 60 22.90 -8.26 -2.17
N TYR A 61 21.94 -9.08 -1.75
CA TYR A 61 21.06 -9.85 -2.64
C TYR A 61 19.91 -9.02 -3.17
N TYR A 62 19.51 -7.99 -2.42
CA TYR A 62 18.42 -7.08 -2.73
C TYR A 62 18.88 -5.62 -2.59
N GLN A 63 18.41 -4.76 -3.47
CA GLN A 63 18.59 -3.31 -3.37
C GLN A 63 17.20 -2.68 -3.21
N PRO A 64 16.88 -2.10 -2.04
CA PRO A 64 15.62 -1.40 -1.86
C PRO A 64 15.57 -0.15 -2.75
N ALA A 65 14.35 0.32 -3.03
CA ALA A 65 14.18 1.60 -3.69
C ALA A 65 14.84 2.72 -2.87
N SER A 66 15.39 3.72 -3.57
CA SER A 66 15.94 4.90 -2.91
C SER A 66 14.90 5.56 -2.01
N GLN A 67 15.32 6.06 -0.85
CA GLN A 67 14.44 6.82 0.03
C GLN A 67 13.80 7.97 -0.73
N ALA A 68 12.49 8.16 -0.54
CA ALA A 68 11.79 9.31 -1.10
C ALA A 68 12.33 10.60 -0.47
N GLN A 69 12.38 11.68 -1.25
CA GLN A 69 12.81 12.97 -0.73
C GLN A 69 11.76 13.51 0.27
N PRO A 70 12.15 14.10 1.41
CA PRO A 70 11.20 14.54 2.44
C PRO A 70 10.11 15.49 1.91
N ASN A 71 10.47 16.36 0.96
CA ASN A 71 9.53 17.25 0.30
C ASN A 71 8.45 16.52 -0.51
N GLN A 72 8.78 15.41 -1.18
CA GLN A 72 7.84 14.59 -1.93
C GLN A 72 6.85 13.86 -1.00
N ILE A 73 7.33 13.37 0.15
CA ILE A 73 6.47 12.75 1.17
C ILE A 73 5.41 13.74 1.67
N GLN A 74 5.84 14.95 2.03
CA GLN A 74 4.94 16.00 2.53
C GLN A 74 3.89 16.39 1.48
N GLN A 75 4.29 16.53 0.21
CA GLN A 75 3.39 16.86 -0.89
C GLN A 75 2.32 15.78 -1.10
N VAL A 76 2.71 14.50 -1.13
CA VAL A 76 1.77 13.38 -1.30
C VAL A 76 0.81 13.28 -0.11
N PHE A 77 1.31 13.44 1.12
CA PHE A 77 0.47 13.45 2.31
C PHE A 77 -0.59 14.55 2.27
N THR A 78 -0.21 15.80 1.94
CA THR A 78 -1.15 16.92 1.83
C THR A 78 -2.16 16.72 0.70
N GLN A 79 -1.75 16.15 -0.45
CA GLN A 79 -2.68 15.83 -1.54
C GLN A 79 -3.70 14.77 -1.13
N LEU A 80 -3.28 13.70 -0.43
CA LEU A 80 -4.16 12.64 0.05
C LEU A 80 -5.13 13.15 1.14
N GLN A 81 -4.67 14.04 2.02
CA GLN A 81 -5.51 14.65 3.06
C GLN A 81 -6.50 15.69 2.48
N GLY A 82 -6.10 16.42 1.43
CA GLY A 82 -6.91 17.44 0.76
C GLY A 82 -7.97 16.90 -0.21
N GLY A 83 -7.89 15.64 -0.62
CA GLY A 83 -8.82 15.02 -1.58
C GLY A 83 -10.24 14.77 -1.08
N GLY A 84 -10.53 15.03 0.21
CA GLY A 84 -11.83 14.73 0.84
C GLY A 84 -12.84 15.88 0.86
N GLN A 85 -12.48 17.12 0.51
CA GLN A 85 -13.36 18.27 0.67
C GLN A 85 -13.16 19.33 -0.42
N GLN A 86 -13.77 19.14 -1.59
CA GLN A 86 -14.22 20.25 -2.44
C GLN A 86 -15.09 19.76 -3.60
N GLN A 87 -16.37 19.51 -3.30
CA GLN A 87 -17.47 19.55 -4.27
C GLN A 87 -18.77 19.75 -3.47
N GLY A 88 -19.09 21.00 -3.14
CA GLY A 88 -20.30 21.27 -2.36
C GLY A 88 -20.66 22.75 -2.13
N GLN A 89 -19.88 23.72 -2.63
CA GLN A 89 -20.18 25.13 -2.34
C GLN A 89 -19.80 26.05 -3.50
N GLN A 90 -20.46 25.89 -4.65
CA GLN A 90 -20.42 26.89 -5.73
C GLN A 90 -21.79 27.16 -6.39
N GLY A 91 -22.89 26.62 -5.84
CA GLY A 91 -24.24 26.76 -6.42
C GLY A 91 -25.11 27.88 -5.85
N MET A 92 -24.71 28.58 -4.77
CA MET A 92 -25.63 29.47 -4.03
C MET A 92 -25.51 30.97 -4.34
N GLN A 93 -24.58 31.40 -5.20
CA GLN A 93 -24.35 32.83 -5.43
C GLN A 93 -25.04 33.38 -6.70
N ASN A 94 -25.62 32.52 -7.55
CA ASN A 94 -26.14 32.94 -8.86
C ASN A 94 -27.66 33.23 -8.91
N SER A 95 -28.38 33.12 -7.78
CA SER A 95 -29.84 33.33 -7.74
C SER A 95 -30.27 34.75 -7.31
N GLN A 96 -29.32 35.60 -6.93
CA GLN A 96 -29.59 37.00 -6.56
C GLN A 96 -29.47 37.99 -7.74
N ASN A 97 -28.96 37.54 -8.90
CA ASN A 97 -28.77 38.41 -10.08
C ASN A 97 -29.90 38.33 -11.12
N MET A 98 -31.02 37.67 -10.83
CA MET A 98 -32.15 37.49 -11.76
C MET A 98 -33.46 38.07 -11.21
N ARG A 99 -33.38 39.27 -10.62
CA ARG A 99 -34.53 40.12 -10.28
C ARG A 99 -34.18 41.58 -10.56
N MET A 100 -34.09 41.93 -11.84
CA MET A 100 -34.35 43.27 -12.37
C MET A 100 -35.19 43.13 -13.62
#